data_AF-A0A0C9SET9-F1
#
_entry.id   AF-A0A0C9SET9-F1
#
_cell.length_a   1.000
_cell.length_b   1.000
_cell.length_c   1.000
_cell.angle_alpha   90.00
_cell.angle_beta   90.00
_cell.angle_gamma   90.00
#
_symmetry.space_group_name_H-M   'P 1'
#
loop_
_entity.id
_entity.type
_entity.pdbx_description
1 polymer ?
#
loop_
_entity_poly.entity_id
_entity_poly.type
_entity_poly.pdbx_seq_one_letter_code
_entity_poly.pdbx_strand_id
1 'polypeptide(L)'
;MVVGMEALDAVPDTVVVMLLCITSSVMTEFTSNAAISKFMLPVVLETAMHRRVHPLYFGIPTTIGCSFAFMLPASTPPNAIVYHLGRMTPGDMIGPGFLMNLICVMFEIAAIHTIG
;
A
#
# COMPACT_ATOMS: atom_id res chain seq x y z
N MET A 1 15.91 -7.99 -17.53
CA MET A 1 14.77 -7.14 -17.09
C MET A 1 15.28 -6.06 -16.13
N VAL A 2 16.33 -5.30 -16.51
CA VAL A 2 17.08 -4.38 -15.62
C VAL A 2 16.76 -2.89 -15.92
N VAL A 3 16.06 -2.62 -17.03
CA VAL A 3 15.86 -1.27 -17.60
C VAL A 3 14.90 -0.37 -16.78
N GLY A 4 14.33 -0.86 -15.68
CA GLY A 4 13.42 -0.08 -14.82
C GLY A 4 14.02 0.40 -13.49
N MET A 5 15.10 -0.22 -13.00
CA MET A 5 15.63 0.05 -11.65
C MET A 5 16.64 1.20 -11.62
N GLU A 6 17.27 1.55 -12.75
CA GLU A 6 18.19 2.70 -12.85
C GLU A 6 17.46 4.04 -12.59
N ALA A 7 16.18 4.13 -12.96
CA ALA A 7 15.34 5.30 -12.64
C ALA A 7 15.03 5.38 -11.15
N LEU A 8 15.09 4.27 -10.42
CA LEU A 8 14.91 4.27 -8.98
C LEU A 8 16.13 4.84 -8.28
N ASP A 9 17.38 4.61 -8.70
CA ASP A 9 18.56 5.08 -7.94
C ASP A 9 18.63 6.60 -7.72
N ALA A 10 17.99 7.39 -8.59
CA ALA A 10 17.87 8.84 -8.42
C ALA A 10 16.80 9.28 -7.40
N VAL A 11 15.97 8.36 -6.92
CA VAL A 11 14.76 8.63 -6.14
C VAL A 11 14.94 8.21 -4.68
N PRO A 12 14.62 9.08 -3.69
CA PRO A 12 14.77 8.77 -2.27
C PRO A 12 14.05 7.47 -1.87
N ASP A 13 14.62 6.70 -0.94
CA ASP A 13 14.03 5.44 -0.42
C ASP A 13 12.60 5.64 0.09
N THR A 14 12.33 6.78 0.73
CA THR A 14 11.00 7.17 1.19
C THR A 14 9.95 7.19 0.07
N VAL A 15 10.32 7.70 -1.11
CA VAL A 15 9.39 7.82 -2.23
C VAL A 15 9.10 6.44 -2.83
N VAL A 16 10.08 5.53 -2.81
CA VAL A 16 9.86 4.14 -3.24
C VAL A 16 8.94 3.41 -2.27
N VAL A 17 9.13 3.57 -0.96
CA VAL A 17 8.19 3.04 0.05
C VAL A 17 6.78 3.56 -0.20
N MET A 18 6.63 4.88 -0.40
CA MET A 18 5.33 5.51 -0.68
C MET A 18 4.66 4.90 -1.91
N LEU A 19 5.41 4.75 -3.01
CA LEU A 19 4.88 4.18 -4.25
C LEU A 19 4.43 2.73 -4.06
N LEU A 20 5.22 1.92 -3.35
CA LEU A 20 4.89 0.53 -3.05
C LEU A 20 3.62 0.44 -2.20
N CYS A 21 3.48 1.28 -1.18
CA CYS A 21 2.31 1.30 -0.29
C CYS A 21 1.03 1.79 -0.99
N ILE A 22 1.12 2.83 -1.82
CA ILE A 22 -0.04 3.31 -2.60
C ILE A 22 -0.47 2.24 -3.60
N THR A 23 0.50 1.65 -4.31
CA THR A 23 0.22 0.61 -5.31
C THR A 23 -0.42 -0.61 -4.66
N SER A 24 0.11 -1.05 -3.51
CA SER A 24 -0.43 -2.20 -2.78
C SER A 24 -1.81 -1.91 -2.17
N SER A 25 -2.04 -0.70 -1.65
CA SER A 25 -3.34 -0.25 -1.15
C SER A 25 -4.40 -0.28 -2.25
N VAL A 26 -4.09 0.27 -3.44
CA VAL A 26 -5.04 0.24 -4.57
C VAL A 26 -5.30 -1.19 -5.06
N MET A 27 -4.26 -2.02 -5.16
CA MET A 27 -4.41 -3.42 -5.60
C MET A 27 -5.22 -4.25 -4.60
N THR A 28 -5.12 -3.95 -3.30
CA THR A 28 -5.84 -4.69 -2.27
C THR A 28 -7.34 -4.38 -2.22
N GLU A 29 -7.80 -3.35 -2.93
CA GLU A 29 -9.22 -3.10 -3.09
C GLU A 29 -9.89 -4.16 -3.99
N PHE A 30 -9.11 -4.79 -4.89
CA PHE A 30 -9.61 -5.79 -5.86
C PHE A 30 -9.31 -7.23 -5.47
N THR A 31 -8.39 -7.44 -4.52
CA THR A 31 -7.82 -8.76 -4.19
C THR A 31 -7.56 -8.85 -2.69
N SER A 32 -7.46 -10.06 -2.13
CA SER A 32 -7.16 -10.21 -0.71
C SER A 32 -5.78 -9.67 -0.33
N ASN A 33 -5.69 -9.02 0.83
CA ASN A 33 -4.45 -8.43 1.38
C ASN A 33 -3.29 -9.45 1.39
N ALA A 34 -3.59 -10.71 1.75
CA ALA A 34 -2.60 -11.78 1.79
C ALA A 34 -2.10 -12.20 0.41
N ALA A 35 -2.93 -12.11 -0.63
CA ALA A 35 -2.50 -12.39 -2.00
C ALA A 35 -1.63 -11.24 -2.54
N ILE A 36 -2.05 -9.97 -2.35
CA ILE A 36 -1.25 -8.81 -2.79
C ILE A 36 0.09 -8.75 -2.07
N SER A 37 0.14 -9.00 -0.77
CA SER A 37 1.40 -9.03 -0.01
C SER A 37 2.38 -10.07 -0.57
N LYS A 38 1.91 -11.28 -0.94
CA LYS A 38 2.74 -12.29 -1.59
C LYS A 38 3.21 -11.88 -2.99
N PHE A 39 2.36 -11.17 -3.75
CA PHE A 39 2.73 -10.62 -5.05
C PHE A 39 3.78 -9.50 -4.95
N MET A 40 3.70 -8.67 -3.91
CA MET A 40 4.64 -7.55 -3.68
C MET A 40 5.98 -8.01 -3.08
N LEU A 41 6.00 -9.13 -2.35
CA LEU A 41 7.20 -9.67 -1.70
C LEU A 41 8.44 -9.78 -2.64
N PRO A 42 8.36 -10.36 -3.86
CA PRO A 42 9.51 -10.41 -4.77
C PRO A 42 9.97 -9.01 -5.20
N VAL A 43 9.05 -8.07 -5.42
CA VAL A 43 9.38 -6.69 -5.83
C VAL A 43 10.11 -5.96 -4.71
N VAL A 44 9.63 -6.10 -3.47
CA VAL A 44 10.26 -5.56 -2.26
C VAL A 44 11.67 -6.12 -2.10
N LEU A 45 11.84 -7.44 -2.27
CA LEU A 45 13.12 -8.10 -2.09
C LEU A 45 14.16 -7.66 -3.13
N GLU A 46 13.78 -7.65 -4.41
CA GLU A 46 14.64 -7.17 -5.50
C GLU A 46 15.05 -5.69 -5.29
N THR A 47 14.10 -4.85 -4.88
CA THR A 47 14.35 -3.42 -4.61
C THR A 47 15.33 -3.24 -3.45
N ALA A 48 15.14 -4.01 -2.36
CA ALA A 48 16.03 -3.98 -1.20
C ALA A 48 17.45 -4.45 -1.54
N MET A 49 17.57 -5.54 -2.30
CA MET A 49 18.86 -6.06 -2.75
C MET A 49 19.61 -5.07 -3.64
N HIS A 50 18.90 -4.44 -4.58
CA HIS A 50 19.49 -3.45 -5.48
C HIS A 50 20.02 -2.22 -4.74
N ARG A 51 19.21 -1.69 -3.80
CA ARG A 51 19.58 -0.51 -3.00
C ARG A 51 20.47 -0.82 -1.79
N ARG A 52 20.80 -2.10 -1.55
CA ARG A 52 21.59 -2.57 -0.40
C ARG A 52 21.01 -2.15 0.96
N VAL A 53 19.68 -2.09 1.05
CA VAL A 53 18.96 -1.79 2.30
C VAL A 53 18.38 -3.09 2.86
N HIS A 54 18.19 -3.17 4.17
CA HIS A 54 17.58 -4.35 4.78
C HIS A 54 16.14 -4.54 4.25
N PRO A 55 15.74 -5.76 3.79
CA PRO A 55 14.43 -5.98 3.18
C PRO A 55 13.23 -5.59 4.05
N LEU A 56 13.38 -5.64 5.37
CA LEU A 56 12.32 -5.18 6.31
C LEU A 56 11.97 -3.70 6.15
N TYR A 57 12.92 -2.87 5.72
CA TYR A 57 12.69 -1.43 5.54
C TYR A 57 11.58 -1.15 4.52
N PHE A 58 11.56 -1.91 3.43
CA PHE A 58 10.49 -1.82 2.42
C PHE A 58 9.33 -2.80 2.70
N GLY A 59 9.63 -3.95 3.31
CA GLY A 59 8.67 -5.04 3.47
C GLY A 59 7.62 -4.81 4.57
N ILE A 60 8.03 -4.26 5.72
CA ILE A 60 7.09 -3.91 6.79
C ILE A 60 6.03 -2.93 6.27
N PRO A 61 6.42 -1.77 5.70
CA PRO A 61 5.42 -0.80 5.30
C PRO A 61 4.60 -1.25 4.10
N THR A 62 5.20 -1.91 3.12
CA THR A 62 4.42 -2.46 1.99
C THR A 62 3.33 -3.43 2.45
N THR A 63 3.61 -4.25 3.48
CA THR A 63 2.66 -5.22 4.04
C THR A 63 1.54 -4.54 4.83
N ILE A 64 1.86 -3.51 5.58
CA ILE A 64 0.88 -2.69 6.30
C ILE A 64 0.01 -1.93 5.28
N GLY A 65 0.61 -1.35 4.24
CA GLY A 65 -0.07 -0.74 3.09
C GLY A 65 -1.05 -1.67 2.37
N CYS A 66 -0.72 -2.96 2.23
CA CYS A 66 -1.65 -3.97 1.70
C CYS A 66 -2.91 -4.14 2.57
N SER A 67 -2.93 -3.63 3.81
CA SER A 67 -4.09 -3.73 4.69
C SER A 67 -5.03 -2.53 4.59
N PHE A 68 -4.66 -1.49 3.86
CA PHE A 68 -5.47 -0.29 3.65
C PHE A 68 -6.43 -0.47 2.48
N ALA A 69 -7.52 -1.21 2.74
CA ALA A 69 -8.62 -1.44 1.81
C ALA A 69 -9.89 -0.69 2.29
N PHE A 70 -10.02 0.59 1.93
CA PHE A 70 -11.07 1.49 2.39
C PHE A 70 -11.98 2.05 1.28
N MET A 71 -11.62 1.88 0.00
CA MET A 71 -12.31 2.53 -1.12
C MET A 71 -13.50 1.73 -1.66
N LEU A 72 -13.43 0.40 -1.65
CA LEU A 72 -14.44 -0.47 -2.28
C LEU A 72 -15.17 -1.35 -1.25
N PRO A 73 -16.51 -1.50 -1.39
CA PRO A 73 -17.32 -2.26 -0.43
C PRO A 73 -17.02 -3.76 -0.47
N ALA A 74 -16.57 -4.27 -1.61
CA ALA A 74 -16.24 -5.68 -1.80
C ALA A 74 -14.93 -6.10 -1.10
N SER A 75 -14.09 -5.13 -0.71
CA SER A 75 -12.71 -5.39 -0.32
C SER A 75 -12.58 -5.95 1.09
N THR A 76 -13.50 -5.61 2.00
CA THR A 76 -13.54 -6.18 3.36
C THR A 76 -14.98 -6.33 3.88
N PRO A 77 -15.27 -7.36 4.72
CA PRO A 77 -16.61 -7.55 5.29
C PRO A 77 -17.20 -6.35 6.04
N PRO A 78 -16.41 -5.58 6.84
CA PRO A 78 -16.92 -4.38 7.50
C PRO A 78 -17.40 -3.31 6.52
N ASN A 79 -16.66 -3.06 5.43
CA ASN A 79 -17.06 -2.08 4.42
C ASN A 79 -18.36 -2.49 3.71
N ALA A 80 -18.52 -3.79 3.40
CA ALA A 80 -19.73 -4.32 2.80
C ALA A 80 -20.96 -4.11 3.72
N ILE A 81 -20.81 -4.33 5.02
CA ILE A 81 -21.87 -4.16 6.02
C ILE A 81 -22.33 -2.70 6.07
N VAL A 82 -21.39 -1.75 6.17
CA VAL A 82 -21.72 -0.31 6.23
C VAL A 82 -22.36 0.17 4.92
N TYR A 83 -21.87 -0.30 3.77
CA TYR A 83 -22.45 0.04 2.47
C TYR A 83 -23.93 -0.36 2.36
N HIS A 84 -24.27 -1.57 2.82
CA HIS A 84 -25.65 -2.07 2.80
C HIS A 84 -26.55 -1.38 3.82
N LEU A 85 -26.07 -1.19 5.06
CA LEU A 85 -26.83 -0.53 6.13
C LEU A 85 -27.05 0.96 5.85
N GLY A 86 -26.04 1.64 5.30
CA GLY A 86 -26.06 3.06 5.00
C GLY A 86 -26.76 3.43 3.70
N ARG A 87 -27.19 2.45 2.89
CA ARG A 87 -27.75 2.66 1.53
C ARG A 87 -26.85 3.59 0.69
N MET A 88 -25.54 3.40 0.84
CA MET A 88 -24.52 4.26 0.23
C MET A 88 -24.39 4.00 -1.27
N THR A 89 -23.99 5.03 -2.01
CA THR A 89 -23.54 4.87 -3.40
C THR A 89 -22.04 4.57 -3.44
N PRO A 90 -21.50 3.99 -4.53
CA PRO A 90 -20.06 3.75 -4.64
C PRO A 90 -19.21 5.02 -4.47
N GLY A 91 -19.73 6.18 -4.91
CA GLY A 91 -19.06 7.48 -4.74
C GLY A 91 -18.93 7.92 -3.28
N ASP A 92 -19.90 7.57 -2.44
CA ASP A 92 -19.89 7.91 -1.01
C ASP A 92 -18.80 7.15 -0.24
N MET A 93 -18.34 6.01 -0.77
CA MET A 93 -17.30 5.19 -0.15
C MET A 93 -15.90 5.47 -0.72
N ILE A 94 -15.78 5.65 -2.03
CA ILE A 94 -14.49 5.84 -2.70
C ILE A 94 -13.80 7.13 -2.22
N GLY A 95 -14.54 8.23 -2.07
CA GLY A 95 -13.97 9.52 -1.66
C GLY A 95 -13.31 9.47 -0.27
N PRO A 96 -14.06 9.11 0.79
CA PRO A 96 -13.51 8.94 2.13
C PRO A 96 -12.45 7.84 2.22
N GLY A 97 -12.63 6.74 1.48
CA GLY A 97 -11.66 5.64 1.43
C GLY A 97 -10.31 6.07 0.86
N PHE A 98 -10.31 6.83 -0.23
CA PHE A 98 -9.08 7.36 -0.84
C PHE A 98 -8.35 8.31 0.11
N LEU A 99 -9.11 9.19 0.78
CA LEU A 99 -8.54 10.10 1.77
C LEU A 99 -7.93 9.33 2.95
N MET A 100 -8.59 8.27 3.43
CA MET A 100 -8.06 7.43 4.50
C MET A 100 -6.80 6.67 4.07
N ASN A 101 -6.78 6.08 2.87
CA ASN A 101 -5.58 5.43 2.33
C ASN A 101 -4.39 6.41 2.31
N LEU A 102 -4.61 7.66 1.87
CA LEU A 102 -3.57 8.69 1.86
C LEU A 102 -3.08 9.04 3.27
N ILE A 103 -3.99 9.24 4.23
CA ILE A 103 -3.63 9.55 5.62
C ILE A 103 -2.82 8.40 6.24
N CYS A 104 -3.22 7.15 6.01
CA CYS A 104 -2.54 5.97 6.52
C CYS A 104 -1.12 5.84 5.94
N VAL A 105 -0.95 6.03 4.63
CA VAL A 105 0.37 6.02 3.99
C VAL A 105 1.26 7.14 4.54
N MET A 106 0.71 8.35 4.74
CA MET A 106 1.48 9.46 5.31
C MET A 106 1.90 9.18 6.76
N PHE A 107 1.00 8.61 7.57
CA PHE A 107 1.30 8.22 8.94
C PHE A 107 2.37 7.12 8.99
N GLU A 108 2.27 6.14 8.13
CA GLU A 108 3.24 5.05 8.00
C GLU A 108 4.64 5.57 7.63
N ILE A 109 4.73 6.49 6.67
CA ILE A 109 5.99 7.15 6.32
C ILE A 109 6.56 7.89 7.53
N ALA A 110 5.74 8.66 8.23
CA ALA A 110 6.17 9.36 9.44
C ALA A 110 6.65 8.38 10.52
N ALA A 111 5.98 7.24 10.68
CA ALA A 111 6.36 6.20 11.64
C ALA A 111 7.72 5.58 11.30
N ILE A 112 7.99 5.26 10.02
CA ILE A 112 9.28 4.73 9.58
C ILE A 112 10.41 5.73 9.85
N HIS A 113 10.19 7.01 9.55
CA HIS A 113 11.19 8.05 9.77
C HIS A 113 11.42 8.40 11.25
N THR A 114 10.42 8.17 12.11
CA THR A 114 10.50 8.49 13.54
C THR A 114 11.00 7.31 14.37
N ILE A 115 10.58 6.09 14.04
CA ILE A 115 10.83 4.89 14.85
C ILE A 115 12.12 4.17 14.42
N GLY A 116 12.52 4.28 13.15
CA GLY A 116 13.78 3.73 12.62
C GLY A 116 13.81 2.21 12.54
#